data_AF-A0A497SGL3-F1
#
_entry.id   AF-A0A497SGL3-F1
#
_cell.length_a   1.000
_cell.length_b   1.000
_cell.length_c   1.000
_cell.angle_alpha   90.00
_cell.angle_beta   90.00
_cell.angle_gamma   90.00
#
_symmetry.space_group_name_H-M   'P 1'
#
loop_
_entity.id
_entity.type
_entity.pdbx_description
1 polymer ?
#
loop_
_entity_poly.entity_id
_entity_poly.type
_entity_poly.pdbx_seq_one_letter_code
_entity_poly.pdbx_strand_id
1 'polypeptide(L)'
;MSRKFSSWMWIAIVANIVVIAMLMNLFYIPIRAPMGDETTDRKPVFSWGGLQGAVTFMLDEDPEFGSPVTKEVEGTAYTPESPLDFGTYYWKVVSPDGLSSPTGMVTVVSEVSVSRGDGWLKNTGNTPISLERETTGGLTGMVVGINQTVGIGNDENVTARQA
;
A
#
# COMPACT_ATOMS: atom_id res chain seq x y z
N MET A 1 -9.27 30.14 39.21
CA MET A 1 -10.04 29.10 39.92
C MET A 1 -9.97 27.81 39.11
N SER A 2 -9.03 26.91 39.43
CA SER A 2 -8.84 25.65 38.67
C SER A 2 -9.77 24.56 39.21
N ARG A 3 -10.71 24.05 38.41
CA ARG A 3 -11.52 22.88 38.79
C ARG A 3 -10.61 21.65 38.78
N LYS A 4 -10.23 21.15 39.96
CA LYS A 4 -9.50 19.88 40.09
C LYS A 4 -10.52 18.74 40.01
N PHE A 5 -10.35 17.84 39.05
CA PHE A 5 -11.21 16.66 38.90
C PHE A 5 -10.96 15.67 40.05
N SER A 6 -12.03 15.11 40.63
CA SER A 6 -11.92 14.10 41.70
C SER A 6 -11.47 12.75 41.14
N SER A 7 -10.80 11.92 41.95
CA SER A 7 -10.32 10.60 41.55
C SER A 7 -11.43 9.71 40.97
N TRP A 8 -12.62 9.76 41.58
CA TRP A 8 -13.82 9.06 41.08
C TRP A 8 -14.26 9.55 39.70
N MET A 9 -14.19 10.85 39.45
CA MET A 9 -14.55 11.44 38.16
C MET A 9 -13.55 11.04 37.07
N TRP A 10 -12.26 10.90 37.40
CA TRP A 10 -11.27 10.35 36.48
C TRP A 10 -11.53 8.87 36.13
N ILE A 11 -11.85 8.04 37.12
CA ILE A 11 -12.19 6.64 36.89
C ILE A 11 -13.44 6.53 36.01
N ALA A 12 -14.47 7.32 36.28
CA ALA A 12 -15.69 7.35 35.48
C ALA A 12 -15.43 7.80 34.03
N ILE A 13 -14.57 8.82 33.82
CA ILE A 13 -14.17 9.27 32.48
C ILE A 13 -13.42 8.16 31.74
N VAL A 14 -12.42 7.54 32.37
CA VAL A 14 -11.62 6.47 31.75
C VAL A 14 -12.50 5.27 31.43
N ALA A 15 -13.37 4.84 32.34
CA ALA A 15 -14.31 3.75 32.10
C ALA A 15 -15.25 4.04 30.92
N ASN A 16 -15.75 5.28 30.82
CA ASN A 16 -16.62 5.68 29.70
C ASN A 16 -15.86 5.68 28.37
N ILE A 17 -14.61 6.17 28.34
CA ILE A 17 -13.74 6.13 27.15
C ILE A 17 -13.48 4.68 26.73
N VAL A 18 -13.19 3.78 27.67
CA VAL A 18 -12.95 2.36 27.39
C VAL A 18 -14.21 1.70 26.82
N VAL A 19 -15.38 1.98 27.38
CA VAL A 19 -16.67 1.46 26.87
C VAL A 19 -16.97 2.00 25.47
N ILE A 20 -16.74 3.29 25.22
CA ILE A 20 -16.91 3.89 23.88
C ILE A 20 -15.94 3.23 22.88
N ALA A 21 -14.67 3.05 23.25
CA ALA A 21 -13.67 2.41 22.40
C ALA A 21 -14.03 0.94 22.09
N MET A 22 -14.58 0.21 23.07
CA MET A 22 -15.08 -1.15 22.85
C MET A 22 -16.30 -1.17 21.93
N LEU A 23 -17.28 -0.30 22.16
CA LEU A 23 -18.48 -0.22 21.32
C LEU A 23 -18.18 0.23 19.89
N MET A 24 -17.23 1.15 19.69
CA MET A 24 -16.75 1.51 18.36
C MET A 24 -16.25 0.27 17.61
N ASN A 25 -15.52 -0.64 18.25
CA ASN A 25 -15.00 -1.84 17.61
C ASN A 25 -16.06 -2.93 17.35
N LEU A 26 -17.30 -2.79 17.83
CA LEU A 26 -18.41 -3.69 17.51
C LEU A 26 -19.24 -3.24 16.29
N PHE A 27 -19.19 -1.95 15.94
CA PHE A 27 -20.04 -1.38 14.88
C PHE A 27 -19.26 -0.57 13.84
N TYR A 28 -17.93 -0.63 13.89
CA TYR A 28 -17.06 0.08 12.97
C TYR A 28 -15.81 -0.75 12.67
N ILE A 29 -15.52 -0.90 11.38
CA ILE A 29 -14.35 -1.60 10.88
C ILE A 29 -13.29 -0.55 10.50
N PRO A 30 -12.28 -0.27 11.35
CA PRO A 30 -11.26 0.71 11.02
C PRO A 30 -10.34 0.20 9.92
N ILE A 31 -10.10 1.00 8.88
CA ILE A 31 -8.99 0.75 7.95
C ILE A 31 -7.66 1.08 8.64
N ARG A 32 -6.64 0.22 8.46
CA ARG A 32 -5.34 0.34 9.14
C ARG A 32 -4.18 0.55 8.18
N ALA A 33 -4.19 -0.10 7.03
CA ALA A 33 -3.16 0.09 6.00
C ALA A 33 -3.69 -0.38 4.64
N PRO A 34 -3.18 0.16 3.53
CA PRO A 34 -2.36 1.38 3.46
C PRO A 34 -3.13 2.61 4.00
N MET A 35 -2.43 3.53 4.68
CA MET A 35 -2.96 4.83 5.10
C MET A 35 -2.19 5.93 4.34
N GLY A 36 -2.79 6.50 3.30
CA GLY A 36 -2.17 7.58 2.54
C GLY A 36 -2.31 7.40 1.04
N ASP A 37 -1.87 8.42 0.31
CA ASP A 37 -2.22 8.58 -1.10
C ASP A 37 -1.35 7.73 -2.02
N GLU A 38 -0.05 7.54 -1.73
CA GLU A 38 0.90 6.88 -2.64
C GLU A 38 1.75 5.77 -1.98
N THR A 39 2.07 4.72 -2.75
CA THR A 39 2.98 3.64 -2.38
C THR A 39 3.79 3.17 -3.60
N THR A 40 5.04 2.76 -3.39
CA THR A 40 5.86 2.06 -4.40
C THR A 40 5.74 0.55 -4.28
N ASP A 41 5.11 0.04 -3.22
CA ASP A 41 4.81 -1.38 -3.07
C ASP A 41 3.63 -1.77 -3.97
N ARG A 42 3.92 -2.59 -4.98
CA ARG A 42 2.90 -3.12 -5.91
C ARG A 42 2.11 -4.28 -5.32
N LYS A 43 2.45 -4.78 -4.14
CA LYS A 43 1.66 -5.78 -3.39
C LYS A 43 1.38 -5.27 -1.98
N PRO A 44 0.69 -4.12 -1.84
CA PRO A 44 0.46 -3.53 -0.54
C PRO A 44 -0.33 -4.50 0.34
N VAL A 45 0.01 -4.52 1.63
CA VAL A 45 -0.79 -5.23 2.64
C VAL A 45 -1.98 -4.35 3.00
N PHE A 46 -3.17 -4.75 2.59
CA PHE A 46 -4.42 -4.18 3.05
C PHE A 46 -4.73 -4.74 4.42
N SER A 47 -5.03 -3.89 5.40
CA SER A 47 -5.37 -4.33 6.74
C SER A 47 -6.43 -3.45 7.37
N TRP A 48 -7.26 -4.07 8.18
CA TRP A 48 -8.36 -3.45 8.91
C TRP A 48 -8.36 -3.91 10.36
N GLY A 49 -9.19 -3.31 11.20
CA GLY A 49 -9.41 -3.80 12.56
C GLY A 49 -10.71 -4.57 12.70
N GLY A 50 -10.75 -5.41 13.73
CA GLY A 50 -11.98 -5.76 14.44
C GLY A 50 -13.09 -6.34 13.59
N LEU A 51 -12.98 -7.64 13.26
CA LEU A 51 -14.05 -8.64 13.24
C LEU A 51 -13.37 -10.01 13.45
N GLN A 52 -13.94 -10.89 14.28
CA GLN A 52 -13.56 -12.32 14.27
C GLN A 52 -14.39 -12.99 13.18
N GLY A 53 -13.76 -13.42 12.10
CA GLY A 53 -14.39 -14.21 11.03
C GLY A 53 -14.06 -13.71 9.63
N ALA A 54 -14.64 -14.40 8.64
CA ALA A 54 -14.54 -14.04 7.23
C ALA A 54 -15.13 -12.65 6.95
N VAL A 55 -14.47 -11.90 6.09
CA VAL A 55 -15.01 -10.69 5.45
C VAL A 55 -14.83 -10.78 3.95
N THR A 56 -15.70 -10.11 3.21
CA THR A 56 -15.50 -9.86 1.79
C THR A 56 -14.63 -8.61 1.62
N PHE A 57 -13.39 -8.79 1.19
CA PHE A 57 -12.52 -7.72 0.71
C PHE A 57 -12.92 -7.32 -0.72
N MET A 58 -12.99 -6.02 -0.97
CA MET A 58 -13.32 -5.45 -2.28
C MET A 58 -12.22 -4.47 -2.70
N LEU A 59 -11.79 -4.55 -3.95
CA LEU A 59 -10.82 -3.65 -4.57
C LEU A 59 -11.33 -3.24 -5.96
N ASP A 60 -11.30 -1.95 -6.26
CA ASP A 60 -11.73 -1.41 -7.55
C ASP A 60 -10.87 -0.18 -7.91
N GLU A 61 -10.85 0.21 -9.18
CA GLU A 61 -10.27 1.47 -9.67
C GLU A 61 -11.32 2.60 -9.65
N ASP A 62 -12.60 2.27 -9.44
CA ASP A 62 -13.73 3.19 -9.27
C ASP A 62 -14.15 3.28 -7.79
N PRO A 63 -14.25 4.48 -7.18
CA PRO A 63 -14.72 4.63 -5.79
C PRO A 63 -16.15 4.15 -5.55
N GLU A 64 -16.97 4.01 -6.59
CA GLU A 64 -18.34 3.49 -6.50
C GLU A 64 -18.39 1.96 -6.49
N PHE A 65 -17.26 1.27 -6.68
CA PHE A 65 -17.17 -0.19 -6.73
C PHE A 65 -18.15 -0.80 -7.76
N GLY A 66 -18.13 -0.27 -8.99
CA GLY A 66 -19.01 -0.70 -10.07
C GLY A 66 -18.67 -2.09 -10.62
N SER A 67 -17.41 -2.52 -10.55
CA SER A 67 -16.96 -3.85 -11.00
C SER A 67 -15.78 -4.35 -10.17
N PRO A 68 -15.98 -4.53 -8.85
CA PRO A 68 -14.89 -4.74 -7.92
C PRO A 68 -14.38 -6.17 -8.00
N VAL A 69 -13.07 -6.32 -7.81
CA VAL A 69 -12.47 -7.61 -7.48
C VAL A 69 -12.80 -7.91 -6.02
N THR A 70 -13.40 -9.08 -5.78
CA THR A 70 -13.82 -9.50 -4.44
C THR A 70 -13.05 -10.73 -3.98
N LYS A 71 -12.67 -10.79 -2.70
CA LYS A 71 -12.03 -11.95 -2.08
C LYS A 71 -12.58 -12.17 -0.67
N GLU A 72 -12.93 -13.41 -0.36
CA GLU A 72 -13.18 -13.83 1.02
C GLU A 72 -11.87 -13.95 1.78
N VAL A 73 -11.76 -13.25 2.90
CA VAL A 73 -10.55 -13.19 3.72
C VAL A 73 -10.89 -13.51 5.16
N GLU A 74 -10.23 -14.54 5.69
CA GLU A 74 -10.23 -14.87 7.11
C GLU A 74 -9.17 -14.03 7.82
N GLY A 75 -9.58 -13.29 8.86
CA GLY A 75 -8.68 -12.43 9.63
C GLY A 75 -8.78 -10.96 9.23
N THR A 76 -7.68 -10.21 9.39
CA THR A 76 -7.70 -8.74 9.36
C THR A 76 -6.74 -8.11 8.36
N ALA A 77 -6.22 -8.91 7.43
CA ALA A 77 -5.31 -8.44 6.40
C ALA A 77 -5.38 -9.28 5.13
N TYR A 78 -5.13 -8.64 4.00
CA TYR A 78 -5.06 -9.24 2.69
C TYR A 78 -3.88 -8.69 1.90
N THR A 79 -3.18 -9.56 1.18
CA THR A 79 -2.12 -9.19 0.24
C THR A 79 -2.48 -9.74 -1.13
N PRO A 80 -2.53 -8.90 -2.18
CA PRO A 80 -2.77 -9.37 -3.55
C PRO A 80 -1.76 -10.44 -3.96
N GLU A 81 -2.25 -11.49 -4.63
CA GLU A 81 -1.40 -12.58 -5.12
C GLU A 81 -0.46 -12.09 -6.24
N SER A 82 -0.95 -11.20 -7.09
CA SER A 82 -0.22 -10.56 -8.19
C SER A 82 0.06 -9.09 -7.87
N PRO A 83 1.16 -8.51 -8.41
CA PRO A 83 1.39 -7.08 -8.30
C PRO A 83 0.24 -6.31 -8.94
N LEU A 84 -0.23 -5.28 -8.26
CA LEU A 84 -1.12 -4.28 -8.83
C LEU A 84 -0.38 -3.48 -9.91
N ASP A 85 -1.15 -2.98 -10.87
CA ASP A 85 -0.64 -2.01 -11.84
C ASP A 85 -0.52 -0.63 -11.20
N PHE A 86 0.13 0.30 -11.90
CA PHE A 86 0.25 1.66 -11.43
C PHE A 86 -1.08 2.39 -11.61
N GLY A 87 -1.54 3.07 -10.56
CA GLY A 87 -2.86 3.71 -10.56
C GLY A 87 -3.45 3.82 -9.16
N THR A 88 -4.60 4.48 -9.09
CA THR A 88 -5.35 4.65 -7.84
C THR A 88 -6.38 3.54 -7.70
N TYR A 89 -6.38 2.92 -6.52
CA TYR A 89 -7.30 1.87 -6.13
C TYR A 89 -8.10 2.30 -4.89
N TYR A 90 -9.36 1.93 -4.89
CA TYR A 90 -10.30 2.05 -3.78
C TYR A 90 -10.59 0.68 -3.22
N TRP A 91 -10.60 0.58 -1.90
CA TRP A 91 -10.81 -0.69 -1.23
C TRP A 91 -11.67 -0.55 0.01
N LYS A 92 -12.37 -1.62 0.35
CA LYS A 92 -13.14 -1.73 1.58
C LYS A 92 -13.32 -3.19 1.94
N VAL A 93 -13.79 -3.41 3.16
CA VAL A 93 -14.20 -4.74 3.61
C VAL A 93 -15.65 -4.70 4.06
N VAL A 94 -16.37 -5.78 3.78
CA VAL A 94 -17.77 -5.96 4.16
C VAL A 94 -17.88 -7.25 4.96
N SER A 95 -18.52 -7.16 6.11
CA SER A 95 -18.77 -8.32 6.96
C SER A 95 -19.95 -9.16 6.45
N PRO A 96 -20.11 -10.41 6.91
CA PRO A 96 -21.23 -11.26 6.52
C PRO A 96 -22.61 -10.71 6.92
N ASP A 97 -22.67 -9.90 7.99
CA ASP A 97 -23.88 -9.20 8.45
C ASP A 97 -24.11 -7.83 7.78
N GLY A 98 -23.25 -7.46 6.82
CA GLY A 98 -23.42 -6.28 5.96
C GLY A 98 -22.80 -4.99 6.50
N LEU A 99 -22.00 -5.04 7.57
CA LEU A 99 -21.22 -3.91 8.05
C LEU A 99 -20.06 -3.64 7.09
N SER A 100 -20.02 -2.43 6.52
CA SER A 100 -18.94 -1.99 5.65
C SER A 100 -17.94 -1.14 6.40
N SER A 101 -16.64 -1.31 6.13
CA SER A 101 -15.63 -0.32 6.47
C SER A 101 -15.85 0.98 5.68
N PRO A 102 -15.24 2.10 6.09
CA PRO A 102 -14.98 3.22 5.19
C PRO A 102 -14.19 2.77 3.96
N THR A 103 -14.31 3.53 2.87
CA THR A 103 -13.46 3.36 1.69
C THR A 103 -12.05 3.86 1.97
N GLY A 104 -11.07 2.96 1.84
CA GLY A 104 -9.66 3.30 1.77
C GLY A 104 -9.25 3.59 0.33
N MET A 105 -8.16 4.34 0.17
CA MET A 105 -7.57 4.68 -1.12
C MET A 105 -6.07 4.37 -1.07
N VAL A 106 -5.50 3.95 -2.20
CA VAL A 106 -4.05 3.83 -2.39
C VAL A 106 -3.69 4.06 -3.85
N THR A 107 -2.66 4.85 -4.12
CA THR A 107 -2.10 5.03 -5.46
C THR A 107 -0.77 4.30 -5.55
N VAL A 108 -0.68 3.31 -6.43
CA VAL A 108 0.57 2.62 -6.70
C VAL A 108 1.35 3.45 -7.72
N VAL A 109 2.48 4.01 -7.31
CA VAL A 109 3.32 4.88 -8.14
C VAL A 109 4.58 4.18 -8.61
N SER A 110 5.04 4.54 -9.81
CA SER A 110 6.29 4.02 -10.34
C SER A 110 7.50 4.71 -9.71
N GLU A 111 8.53 3.94 -9.40
CA GLU A 111 9.80 4.38 -8.84
C GLU A 111 10.94 3.81 -9.67
N VAL A 112 11.74 4.72 -10.24
CA VAL A 112 13.01 4.40 -10.90
C VAL A 112 14.10 4.47 -9.85
N SER A 113 14.67 3.31 -9.49
CA SER A 113 15.81 3.22 -8.59
C SER A 113 16.83 2.23 -9.15
N VAL A 114 18.11 2.57 -8.98
CA VAL A 114 19.22 1.74 -9.45
C VAL A 114 20.26 1.56 -8.35
N SER A 115 20.85 0.37 -8.30
CA SER A 115 22.06 0.11 -7.51
C SER A 115 23.22 -0.13 -8.47
N ARG A 116 24.38 0.43 -8.13
CA ARG A 116 25.57 0.36 -8.96
C ARG A 116 26.69 -0.34 -8.20
N GLY A 117 27.44 -1.18 -8.90
CA GLY A 117 28.69 -1.75 -8.40
C GLY A 117 29.74 -1.80 -9.49
N ASP A 118 30.80 -2.58 -9.28
CA ASP A 118 31.96 -2.66 -10.18
C ASP A 118 31.56 -3.21 -11.55
N GLY A 119 31.30 -2.30 -12.49
CA GLY A 119 30.96 -2.63 -13.87
C GLY A 119 29.50 -3.03 -14.11
N TRP A 120 28.62 -2.92 -13.11
CA TRP A 120 27.22 -3.34 -13.23
C TRP A 120 26.22 -2.32 -12.67
N LEU A 121 25.01 -2.40 -13.20
CA LEU A 121 23.83 -1.67 -12.72
C LEU A 121 22.67 -2.65 -12.51
N LYS A 122 22.00 -2.57 -11.37
CA LYS A 122 20.80 -3.34 -11.05
C LYS A 122 19.60 -2.41 -10.97
N ASN A 123 18.49 -2.77 -11.61
CA ASN A 123 17.22 -2.11 -11.39
C ASN A 123 16.66 -2.53 -10.02
N THR A 124 16.63 -1.61 -9.07
CA THR A 124 16.07 -1.84 -7.72
C THR A 124 14.74 -1.12 -7.52
N GLY A 125 14.23 -0.43 -8.54
CA GLY A 125 12.91 0.19 -8.53
C GLY A 125 11.80 -0.82 -8.80
N ASN A 126 10.58 -0.31 -8.94
CA ASN A 126 9.37 -1.12 -9.14
C ASN A 126 8.84 -1.09 -10.60
N THR A 127 9.54 -0.38 -11.48
CA THR A 127 9.23 -0.26 -12.91
C THR A 127 10.44 -0.68 -13.76
N PRO A 128 10.25 -1.25 -14.96
CA PRO A 128 11.35 -1.45 -15.91
C PRO A 128 12.03 -0.11 -16.23
N ILE A 129 13.34 -0.17 -16.47
CA ILE A 129 14.15 1.01 -16.80
C ILE A 129 14.77 0.86 -18.18
N SER A 130 14.81 1.95 -18.94
CA SER A 130 15.60 2.07 -20.17
C SER A 130 16.91 2.78 -19.85
N LEU A 131 18.00 2.25 -20.38
CA LEU A 131 19.32 2.87 -20.24
C LEU A 131 19.63 3.76 -21.44
N GLU A 132 20.21 4.92 -21.16
CA GLU A 132 20.67 5.89 -22.17
C GLU A 132 22.13 6.24 -21.89
N ARG A 133 22.95 6.25 -22.95
CA ARG A 133 24.37 6.67 -22.89
C ARG A 133 24.56 7.94 -23.71
N GLU A 134 25.37 8.86 -23.18
CA GLU A 134 25.65 10.16 -23.83
C GLU A 134 26.52 10.05 -25.09
N THR A 135 27.33 8.98 -25.20
CA THR A 135 28.19 8.71 -26.35
C THR A 135 27.80 7.36 -26.97
N THR A 136 27.41 7.43 -28.23
CA THR A 136 26.66 6.43 -29.01
C THR A 136 27.19 4.99 -28.92
N GLY A 137 26.26 4.05 -28.75
CA GLY A 137 26.36 2.68 -29.28
C GLY A 137 26.64 1.60 -28.23
N GLY A 138 25.58 0.98 -27.72
CA GLY A 138 25.68 -0.30 -27.02
C GLY A 138 24.51 -0.61 -26.10
N LEU A 139 24.07 0.39 -25.32
CA LEU A 139 23.05 0.23 -24.28
C LEU A 139 21.84 1.17 -24.42
N THR A 140 21.86 2.12 -25.35
CA THR A 140 20.74 3.06 -25.54
C THR A 140 19.47 2.31 -25.92
N GLY A 141 18.42 2.46 -25.13
CA GLY A 141 17.14 1.75 -25.31
C GLY A 141 17.15 0.32 -24.75
N MET A 142 18.22 -0.12 -24.09
CA MET A 142 18.22 -1.40 -23.40
C MET A 142 17.30 -1.34 -22.18
N VAL A 143 16.28 -2.20 -22.17
CA VAL A 143 15.35 -2.34 -21.05
C VAL A 143 15.91 -3.32 -20.04
N VAL A 144 16.00 -2.88 -18.78
CA VAL A 144 16.40 -3.70 -17.63
C VAL A 144 15.17 -3.91 -16.75
N GLY A 145 14.73 -5.17 -16.68
CA GLY A 145 13.60 -5.57 -15.84
C GLY A 145 13.87 -5.37 -14.35
N ILE A 146 12.81 -5.39 -13.54
CA ILE A 146 12.88 -5.24 -12.08
C ILE A 146 13.79 -6.33 -11.48
N ASN A 147 14.64 -5.95 -10.53
CA ASN A 147 15.63 -6.81 -9.88
C ASN A 147 16.65 -7.46 -10.83
N GLN A 148 16.68 -7.10 -12.11
CA GLN A 148 17.69 -7.56 -13.07
C GLN A 148 18.94 -6.69 -13.01
N THR A 149 20.07 -7.31 -13.35
CA THR A 149 21.38 -6.65 -13.44
C THR A 149 21.84 -6.63 -14.89
N VAL A 150 22.50 -5.55 -15.28
CA VAL A 150 23.18 -5.39 -16.57
C VAL A 150 24.65 -5.04 -16.35
N GLY A 151 25.52 -5.51 -17.24
CA GLY A 151 26.91 -5.06 -17.33
C GLY A 151 27.00 -3.73 -18.06
N ILE A 152 27.57 -2.72 -17.41
CA ILE A 152 27.82 -1.39 -17.98
C ILE A 152 29.32 -1.09 -18.17
N GLY A 153 30.21 -1.99 -17.76
CA GLY A 153 31.65 -1.75 -17.81
C GLY A 153 32.09 -0.57 -16.94
N ASN A 154 33.28 -0.01 -17.19
CA ASN A 154 33.80 1.15 -16.44
C ASN A 154 33.13 2.49 -16.82
N ASP A 155 31.96 2.44 -17.47
CA ASP A 155 31.34 3.62 -18.08
C ASP A 155 30.61 4.46 -17.05
N GLU A 156 31.16 5.61 -16.70
CA GLU A 156 30.64 6.46 -15.61
C GLU A 156 29.30 7.15 -15.95
N ASN A 157 29.02 7.44 -17.23
CA ASN A 157 27.85 8.21 -17.68
C ASN A 157 26.76 7.36 -18.34
N VAL A 158 25.96 6.66 -17.52
CA VAL A 158 24.72 5.98 -17.96
C VAL A 158 23.54 6.56 -17.20
N THR A 159 22.51 7.00 -17.93
CA THR A 159 21.25 7.48 -17.36
C THR A 159 20.22 6.35 -17.39
N ALA A 160 19.50 6.14 -16.29
CA ALA A 160 18.35 5.26 -16.23
C ALA A 160 17.06 6.09 -16.23
N ARG A 161 16.11 5.69 -17.07
CA ARG A 161 14.76 6.30 -17.13
C ARG A 161 13.72 5.19 -17.05
N GLN A 162 12.49 5.52 -16.69
CA GLN A 162 11.39 4.58 -16.85
C GLN A 162 11.30 4.17 -18.33
N ALA A 163 11.22 2.85 -18.58
CA ALA A 163 11.13 2.30 -19.93
C ALA A 163 9.75 2.54 -20.56
#